data_AF-A0A5C6U0K3-F1
#
_entry.id   AF-A0A5C6U0K3-F1
#
_cell.length_a   1.000
_cell.length_b   1.000
_cell.length_c   1.000
_cell.angle_alpha   90.00
_cell.angle_beta   90.00
_cell.angle_gamma   90.00
#
_symmetry.space_group_name_H-M   'P 1'
#
loop_
_entity.id
_entity.type
_entity.pdbx_description
1 polymer ?
#
loop_
_entity_poly.entity_id
_entity_poly.type
_entity_poly.pdbx_seq_one_letter_code
_entity_poly.pdbx_strand_id
1 'polypeptide(L)' 'MPYWEAAKYAAKLRTLKTDDEPVLLSVNMDAGHGGASGRYDALAERAEVLAFMLAVWGLTERAAT' A
#
# COMPACT_ATOMS: atom_id res chain seq x y z
N MET A 1 15.21 4.76 -7.85
CA MET A 1 14.13 4.24 -8.71
C MET A 1 13.08 5.32 -8.88
N PRO A 2 12.61 5.61 -10.10
CA PRO A 2 11.65 6.69 -10.33
C PRO A 2 10.20 6.30 -9.98
N TYR A 3 9.47 7.20 -9.30
CA TYR A 3 8.08 6.93 -8.86
C TYR A 3 7.07 6.80 -10.01
N TRP A 4 7.36 7.40 -11.18
CA TRP A 4 6.39 7.51 -12.27
C TRP A 4 6.07 6.19 -12.97
N GLU A 5 6.95 5.19 -12.89
CA GLU A 5 6.68 3.87 -13.49
C GLU A 5 5.58 3.15 -12.72
N ALA A 6 5.67 3.13 -11.39
CA ALA A 6 4.64 2.59 -10.51
C ALA A 6 3.30 3.37 -10.68
N ALA A 7 3.37 4.70 -10.83
CA ALA A 7 2.20 5.53 -11.09
C ALA A 7 1.47 5.15 -12.39
N LYS A 8 2.20 5.01 -13.51
CA LYS A 8 1.63 4.57 -14.79
C LYS A 8 1.01 3.17 -14.68
N TYR A 9 1.69 2.26 -13.97
CA TYR A 9 1.21 0.90 -13.79
C TYR A 9 -0.08 0.84 -12.96
N ALA A 10 -0.13 1.55 -11.82
CA ALA A 10 -1.33 1.65 -11.00
C ALA A 10 -2.51 2.26 -11.76
N ALA A 11 -2.26 3.30 -12.56
CA ALA A 11 -3.28 3.87 -13.45
C ALA A 11 -3.80 2.84 -14.46
N LYS A 12 -2.90 2.10 -15.12
CA LYS A 12 -3.27 1.04 -16.06
C LYS A 12 -4.11 -0.06 -15.38
N LEU A 13 -3.69 -0.54 -14.21
CA LEU A 13 -4.43 -1.56 -13.46
C LEU A 13 -5.86 -1.10 -13.13
N ARG A 14 -6.02 0.15 -12.66
CA ARG A 14 -7.33 0.73 -12.35
C ARG A 14 -8.25 0.82 -13.58
N THR A 15 -7.68 1.03 -14.77
CA THR A 15 -8.48 1.07 -16.02
C THR A 15 -8.85 -0.30 -16.56
N LEU A 16 -8.11 -1.36 -16.21
CA LEU A 16 -8.26 -2.69 -16.79
C LEU A 16 -8.88 -3.72 -15.85
N LYS A 17 -8.99 -3.41 -14.55
CA LYS A 17 -9.59 -4.33 -13.57
C LYS A 17 -11.07 -4.58 -13.89
N THR A 18 -11.54 -5.78 -13.55
CA THR A 18 -12.91 -6.26 -13.83
C THR A 18 -13.73 -6.50 -12.57
N ASP A 19 -13.15 -6.23 -11.41
CA ASP A 19 -13.74 -6.39 -10.08
C ASP A 19 -13.75 -5.03 -9.35
N ASP A 20 -14.36 -4.98 -8.15
CA ASP A 20 -14.50 -3.75 -7.36
C ASP A 20 -13.41 -3.57 -6.28
N GLU A 21 -12.39 -4.44 -6.23
CA GLU A 21 -11.34 -4.39 -5.19
C GLU A 21 -10.38 -3.20 -5.38
N PRO A 22 -9.91 -2.57 -4.29
CA PRO A 22 -9.08 -1.38 -4.36
C PRO A 22 -7.68 -1.67 -4.91
N VAL A 23 -7.19 -0.79 -5.78
CA VAL A 23 -5.80 -0.74 -6.24
C VAL A 23 -5.15 0.53 -5.69
N LEU A 24 -4.27 0.40 -4.71
CA LEU A 24 -3.56 1.51 -4.08
C LEU A 24 -2.12 1.62 -4.57
N LEU A 25 -1.64 2.87 -4.65
CA LEU A 25 -0.24 3.20 -4.82
C LEU A 25 0.11 4.19 -3.70
N SER A 26 0.88 3.72 -2.72
CA SER A 26 1.44 4.56 -1.67
C SER A 26 2.89 4.89 -2.01
N VAL A 27 3.24 6.17 -1.95
CA VAL A 27 4.60 6.66 -2.26
C VAL A 27 5.05 7.53 -1.11
N ASN A 28 6.11 7.08 -0.45
CA ASN A 28 6.83 7.91 0.51
C ASN A 28 7.77 8.85 -0.25
N MET A 29 7.44 10.14 -0.29
CA MET A 29 8.20 11.15 -1.01
C MET A 29 9.48 11.60 -0.27
N ASP A 30 9.62 11.23 1.01
CA ASP A 30 10.78 11.54 1.85
C ASP A 30 11.81 10.39 1.89
N ALA A 31 11.48 9.24 1.27
CA ALA A 31 12.30 8.03 1.28
C ALA A 31 12.99 7.73 -0.07
N GLY A 32 14.14 7.07 0.01
CA GLY A 32 14.89 6.57 -1.15
C GLY A 32 14.53 5.12 -1.52
N HIS A 33 15.40 4.46 -2.31
CA HIS A 33 15.16 3.08 -2.74
C HIS A 33 15.06 2.07 -1.58
N GLY A 34 15.71 2.36 -0.45
CA GLY A 34 15.71 1.51 0.75
C GLY A 34 14.53 1.73 1.70
N GLY A 35 13.57 2.59 1.35
CA GLY A 35 12.51 3.03 2.27
C GLY A 35 13.00 4.09 3.26
N ALA A 36 12.14 4.45 4.21
CA ALA A 36 12.49 5.40 5.26
C ALA A 36 13.58 4.84 6.19
N SER A 37 14.56 5.66 6.56
CA SER A 37 15.71 5.25 7.38
C SER A 37 15.47 5.33 8.89
N GLY A 38 14.35 5.93 9.32
CA GLY A 38 14.00 6.03 10.73
C GLY A 38 13.58 4.69 11.31
N ARG A 39 14.00 4.43 12.56
CA ARG A 39 13.68 3.19 13.30
C ARG A 39 12.19 2.87 13.31
N TYR A 40 11.34 3.89 13.45
CA TYR A 40 9.90 3.74 13.54
C TYR A 40 9.21 3.88 12.18
N ASP A 41 9.83 4.54 11.21
CA ASP A 41 9.24 4.78 9.90
C ASP A 41 9.11 3.46 9.12
N ALA A 42 10.13 2.60 9.19
CA ALA A 42 10.06 1.26 8.60
C ALA A 42 8.95 0.38 9.23
N LEU A 43 8.67 0.57 10.53
CA LEU A 43 7.56 -0.12 11.20
C LEU A 43 6.20 0.44 10.76
N ALA A 44 6.10 1.76 10.56
CA ALA A 44 4.91 2.42 10.06
C ALA A 44 4.58 2.00 8.62
N GLU A 45 5.56 2.01 7.72
CA GLU A 45 5.41 1.52 6.33
C GLU A 45 4.96 0.04 6.31
N ARG A 46 5.53 -0.79 7.19
CA ARG A 46 5.11 -2.20 7.31
C ARG A 46 3.70 -2.34 7.88
N ALA A 47 3.33 -1.52 8.85
CA ALA A 47 1.99 -1.50 9.42
C ALA A 47 0.93 -1.08 8.39
N GLU A 48 1.24 -0.12 7.52
CA GLU A 48 0.37 0.31 6.43
C GLU A 48 0.04 -0.85 5.47
N VAL A 49 1.06 -1.59 5.03
CA VAL A 49 0.88 -2.76 4.15
C VAL A 49 0.04 -3.85 4.83
N LEU A 50 0.34 -4.17 6.09
CA LEU A 50 -0.41 -5.18 6.83
C LEU A 50 -1.88 -4.76 7.07
N ALA A 51 -2.11 -3.49 7.40
CA ALA A 51 -3.45 -2.95 7.57
C ALA A 51 -4.27 -3.04 6.28
N PHE A 52 -3.66 -2.70 5.12
CA PHE A 52 -4.31 -2.85 3.83
C PHE A 52 -4.69 -4.31 3.53
N MET A 53 -3.77 -5.25 3.78
CA MET A 53 -4.03 -6.68 3.59
C MET A 53 -5.19 -7.17 4.47
N LEU A 54 -5.20 -6.81 5.76
CA LEU A 54 -6.30 -7.16 6.66
C LEU A 54 -7.63 -6.55 6.21
N ALA A 55 -7.63 -5.32 5.72
CA ALA A 55 -8.83 -4.66 5.21
C ALA A 55 -9.41 -5.36 3.99
N VAL A 56 -8.59 -5.68 2.98
CA VAL A 56 -9.03 -6.38 1.76
C VAL A 56 -9.47 -7.82 2.06
N TRP A 57 -8.90 -8.47 3.08
CA TRP A 57 -9.34 -9.79 3.51
C TRP A 57 -10.56 -9.80 4.46
N GLY A 58 -11.10 -8.63 4.81
CA GLY A 58 -12.23 -8.54 5.74
C GLY A 58 -11.90 -8.96 7.18
N LEU A 59 -10.65 -8.80 7.60
CA LEU A 59 -10.13 -9.21 8.92
C LEU A 59 -9.96 -8.02 9.90
N THR A 60 -10.58 -6.87 9.62
CA THR A 60 -10.46 -5.65 10.44
C THR A 60 -11.46 -5.59 11.58
N GLU A 61 -12.54 -6.39 11.54
CA GLU A 61 -13.47 -6.49 12.65
C GLU A 61 -12.88 -7.37 13.77
N ARG A 62 -13.05 -6.95 15.02
CA ARG A 62 -12.79 -7.83 16.16
C ARG A 62 -13.85 -8.92 16.17
N ALA A 63 -13.45 -10.17 16.37
CA ALA A 63 -14.38 -11.22 16.78
C ALA A 63 -15.20 -10.69 17.97
N ALA A 64 -16.52 -10.66 17.82
CA ALA A 64 -17.43 -10.23 18.87
C ALA A 64 -17.09 -11.04 20.13
N THR A 65 -16.82 -10.32 21.22
CA THR A 65 -16.58 -10.91 22.55
C THR A 65 -17.89 -11.01 23.31
#